data_AF-A0A2H9Q2G2-F1
#
_entry.id   AF-A0A2H9Q2G2-F1
#
_cell.length_a   1.000
_cell.length_b   1.000
_cell.length_c   1.000
_cell.angle_alpha   90.00
_cell.angle_beta   90.00
_cell.angle_gamma   90.00
#
_symmetry.space_group_name_H-M   'P 1'
#
loop_
_entity.id
_entity.type
_entity.pdbx_description
1 polymer ?
#
loop_
_entity_poly.entity_id
_entity_poly.type
_entity_poly.pdbx_seq_one_letter_code
_entity_poly.pdbx_strand_id
1 'polypeptide(L)' 'MAKKKKAERKGKKPHKNKPTSKKYSKYTVEGDKVKRSSNCPRCGPGVFLMTTSNRQYCGKCHYTEFISKNKII' A
#
# COMPACT_ATOMS: atom_id res chain seq x y z
N MET A 1 1.06 42.66 40.20
CA MET A 1 0.57 42.69 38.81
C MET A 1 1.25 41.59 38.00
N ALA A 2 0.70 40.37 37.99
CA ALA A 2 1.32 39.25 37.27
C ALA A 2 0.87 39.24 35.80
N LYS A 3 1.80 39.54 34.88
CA LYS A 3 1.55 39.49 33.44
C LYS A 3 1.28 38.04 33.00
N LYS A 4 0.02 37.73 32.67
CA LYS A 4 -0.40 36.44 32.11
C LYS A 4 0.18 36.30 30.70
N LYS A 5 1.19 35.44 30.53
CA LYS A 5 1.80 35.14 29.23
C LYS A 5 0.76 34.42 28.36
N LYS A 6 0.26 35.06 27.30
CA LYS A 6 -0.67 34.45 26.35
C LYS A 6 0.08 33.35 25.59
N ALA A 7 -0.34 32.09 25.76
CA ALA A 7 0.17 30.97 24.97
C ALA A 7 -0.28 31.14 23.51
N GLU A 8 0.69 31.29 22.62
CA GLU A 8 0.48 31.46 21.20
C GLU A 8 -0.18 30.21 20.62
N ARG A 9 -1.36 30.37 20.02
CA ARG A 9 -2.12 29.26 19.43
C ARG A 9 -1.41 28.83 18.15
N LYS A 10 -0.67 27.71 18.19
CA LYS A 10 -0.06 27.12 16.99
C LYS A 10 -1.15 26.93 15.92
N GLY A 11 -0.96 27.57 14.77
CA GLY A 11 -1.90 27.55 13.65
C GLY A 11 -2.20 26.14 13.12
N LYS A 12 -3.24 26.03 12.30
CA LYS A 12 -3.62 24.76 11.67
C LYS A 12 -2.46 24.26 10.79
N LYS A 13 -2.10 22.98 10.91
CA LYS A 13 -1.04 22.37 10.09
C LYS A 13 -1.41 22.47 8.60
N PRO A 14 -0.46 22.75 7.69
CA PRO A 14 -0.73 22.83 6.26
C PRO A 14 -1.18 21.47 5.72
N HIS A 15 -2.18 21.47 4.83
CA HIS A 15 -2.64 20.27 4.15
C HIS A 15 -1.58 19.79 3.16
N LYS A 16 -1.13 18.54 3.31
CA LYS A 16 -0.23 17.88 2.35
C LYS A 16 -1.03 16.94 1.48
N ASN A 17 -0.98 17.15 0.16
CA ASN A 17 -1.67 16.29 -0.79
C ASN A 17 -0.99 14.91 -0.84
N LYS A 18 -1.76 13.84 -0.72
CA LYS A 18 -1.23 12.46 -0.80
C LYS A 18 -1.15 12.05 -2.27
N PRO A 19 -0.09 11.34 -2.69
CA PRO A 19 0.01 10.83 -4.05
C PRO A 19 -1.12 9.84 -4.34
N THR A 20 -1.60 9.85 -5.57
CA THR A 20 -2.65 8.95 -6.05
C THR A 20 -2.15 7.50 -6.11
N SER A 21 -3.05 6.54 -5.95
CA SER A 21 -2.69 5.12 -5.98
C SER A 21 -2.27 4.68 -7.38
N LYS A 22 -1.06 4.14 -7.53
CA LYS A 22 -0.54 3.60 -8.80
C LYS A 22 -1.07 2.19 -9.10
N LYS A 23 -2.39 1.98 -9.05
CA LYS A 23 -2.99 0.66 -9.33
C LYS A 23 -2.87 0.26 -10.80
N TYR A 24 -2.81 1.25 -11.70
CA TYR A 24 -2.69 1.04 -13.15
C TYR A 24 -1.45 0.24 -13.56
N SER A 25 -0.35 0.33 -12.81
CA SER A 25 0.91 -0.38 -13.12
C SER A 25 0.84 -1.90 -12.89
N LYS A 26 -0.26 -2.41 -12.31
CA LYS A 26 -0.47 -3.83 -12.02
C LYS A 26 -1.21 -4.57 -13.13
N TYR A 27 -1.55 -3.88 -14.20
CA TYR A 27 -2.12 -4.43 -15.42
C TYR A 27 -1.06 -4.39 -16.51
N THR A 28 -0.83 -5.54 -17.14
CA THR A 28 0.03 -5.64 -18.32
C THR A 28 -0.80 -6.13 -19.50
N VAL A 29 -0.57 -5.54 -20.67
CA VAL A 29 -1.23 -5.93 -21.91
C VAL A 29 -0.24 -6.78 -22.69
N GLU A 30 -0.60 -8.03 -22.95
CA GLU A 30 0.17 -8.92 -23.81
C GLU A 30 -0.70 -9.31 -25.00
N GLY A 31 -0.49 -8.63 -26.14
CA GLY A 31 -1.32 -8.76 -27.34
C GLY A 31 -2.79 -8.47 -27.03
N ASP A 32 -3.66 -9.44 -27.29
CA ASP A 32 -5.11 -9.34 -27.09
C ASP A 32 -5.59 -9.67 -25.66
N LYS A 33 -4.66 -10.01 -24.74
CA LYS A 33 -5.01 -10.45 -23.38
C LYS A 33 -4.45 -9.50 -22.32
N VAL A 34 -5.33 -9.11 -21.39
CA VAL A 34 -4.95 -8.31 -20.21
C VAL A 34 -4.55 -9.25 -19.07
N LYS A 35 -3.26 -9.26 -18.72
CA LYS A 35 -2.76 -9.97 -17.53
C LYS A 35 -2.88 -9.08 -16.30
N ARG A 36 -3.38 -9.68 -15.21
CA ARG A 36 -3.53 -9.03 -13.90
C ARG A 36 -2.51 -9.63 -12.94
N SER A 37 -1.83 -8.79 -12.16
CA SER A 37 -0.94 -9.28 -11.09
C SER A 37 -1.71 -9.95 -9.94
N SER A 38 -0.99 -10.64 -9.04
CA SER A 38 -1.59 -11.44 -7.96
C SER A 38 -2.54 -10.64 -7.07
N ASN A 39 -3.71 -11.22 -6.82
CA ASN A 39 -4.82 -10.62 -6.06
C ASN A 39 -4.94 -11.32 -4.70
N CYS A 40 -5.43 -10.61 -3.70
CA CYS A 40 -5.66 -11.23 -2.40
C CYS A 40 -6.87 -12.19 -2.45
N PRO A 41 -6.73 -13.47 -2.04
CA PRO A 41 -7.83 -14.42 -2.06
C PRO A 41 -8.97 -14.04 -1.10
N ARG A 42 -8.67 -13.31 -0.02
CA ARG A 42 -9.65 -12.86 0.97
C ARG A 42 -10.36 -11.57 0.60
N CYS A 43 -9.69 -10.65 -0.09
CA CYS A 43 -10.26 -9.35 -0.45
C CYS A 43 -10.86 -9.31 -1.86
N GLY A 44 -10.58 -10.32 -2.68
CA GLY A 44 -11.14 -10.44 -4.01
C GLY A 44 -10.41 -9.62 -5.09
N PRO A 45 -10.96 -9.64 -6.32
CA PRO A 45 -10.37 -8.99 -7.48
C PRO A 45 -10.36 -7.46 -7.30
N GLY A 46 -9.18 -6.85 -7.50
CA GLY A 46 -8.97 -5.39 -7.35
C GLY A 46 -8.11 -4.99 -6.14
N VAL A 47 -7.83 -5.92 -5.22
CA VAL A 47 -6.81 -5.75 -4.17
C VAL A 47 -5.57 -6.55 -4.56
N PHE A 48 -4.58 -5.84 -5.10
CA PHE A 48 -3.30 -6.44 -5.48
C PHE A 48 -2.43 -6.71 -4.26
N LEU A 49 -1.72 -7.83 -4.30
CA LEU A 49 -0.72 -8.15 -3.29
C LEU A 49 0.57 -7.37 -3.58
N MET A 50 1.19 -6.88 -2.51
CA MET A 50 2.52 -6.29 -2.55
C MET A 50 3.53 -7.42 -2.70
N THR A 51 4.13 -7.54 -3.88
CA THR A 51 5.21 -8.48 -4.14
C THR A 51 6.53 -7.90 -3.65
N THR A 52 7.17 -8.60 -2.73
CA THR A 52 8.53 -8.34 -2.25
C THR A 52 9.36 -9.60 -2.50
N SER A 53 10.69 -9.52 -2.38
CA SER A 53 11.59 -10.65 -2.68
C SER A 53 11.25 -11.95 -1.94
N ASN A 54 10.70 -11.85 -0.72
CA ASN A 54 10.47 -13.00 0.15
C ASN A 54 8.99 -13.21 0.52
N ARG A 55 8.10 -12.27 0.14
CA ARG A 55 6.68 -12.33 0.54
C ARG A 55 5.75 -11.56 -0.38
N GLN A 56 4.52 -12.02 -0.44
CA GLN A 56 3.36 -11.28 -0.94
C GLN A 56 2.52 -10.80 0.26
N TYR A 57 2.11 -9.54 0.26
CA TYR A 57 1.39 -8.94 1.39
C TYR A 57 0.16 -8.15 0.95
N CYS A 58 -0.97 -8.37 1.62
CA CYS A 58 -2.19 -7.61 1.44
C CYS A 58 -2.28 -6.46 2.44
N GLY A 59 -2.25 -5.22 1.94
CA GLY A 59 -2.40 -4.03 2.79
C GLY A 59 -3.82 -3.80 3.35
N LYS A 60 -4.83 -4.57 2.92
CA LYS A 60 -6.23 -4.44 3.36
C LYS A 60 -6.58 -5.40 4.50
N CYS A 61 -6.21 -6.67 4.39
CA CYS A 61 -6.56 -7.72 5.36
C CYS A 61 -5.34 -8.37 6.04
N HIS A 62 -4.14 -7.81 5.85
CA HIS A 62 -2.89 -8.30 6.41
C HIS A 62 -2.53 -9.74 6.03
N TYR A 63 -3.12 -10.27 4.95
CA TYR A 63 -2.74 -11.58 4.40
C TYR A 63 -1.30 -11.54 3.93
N THR A 64 -0.51 -12.54 4.32
CA THR A 64 0.90 -12.66 3.93
C THR A 64 1.16 -14.07 3.45
N GLU A 65 1.70 -14.20 2.24
CA GLU A 65 2.26 -15.45 1.73
C GLU A 65 3.77 -15.29 1.63
N PHE A 66 4.53 -16.24 2.15
CA PHE A 66 5.98 -16.25 2.00
C PHE A 66 6.34 -17.09 0.79
N ILE A 67 7.03 -16.47 -0.17
CA ILE A 67 7.56 -17.21 -1.32
C ILE A 67 8.87 -17.82 -0.84
N SER A 68 8.78 -18.95 -0.13
CA SER A 68 9.97 -19.74 0.19
C SER A 68 10.51 -20.31 -1.11
N LYS A 69 11.62 -19.77 -1.60
CA LYS A 69 12.46 -20.53 -2.53
C LYS A 69 12.87 -21.78 -1.76
N ASN A 70 12.27 -22.92 -2.10
CA ASN A 70 12.67 -24.22 -1.59
C ASN A 70 14.19 -24.33 -1.77
N LYS A 71 14.93 -24.11 -0.69
CA LYS A 71 16.29 -24.61 -0.56
C LYS A 71 16.09 -26.07 -0.19
N ILE A 72 16.02 -26.91 -1.22
CA ILE A 72 16.13 -28.36 -1.06
C ILE A 72 17.43 -28.55 -0.29
N ILE A 73 17.32 -29.07 0.94
CA ILE A 73 18.45 -29.47 1.79
C ILE A 73 19.05 -30.72 1.17
#